data_AF-A0A9X1L301-F1
#
_entry.id   AF-A0A9X1L301-F1
#
_cell.length_a   1.000
_cell.length_b   1.000
_cell.length_c   1.000
_cell.angle_alpha   90.00
_cell.angle_beta   90.00
_cell.angle_gamma   90.00
#
_symmetry.space_group_name_H-M   'P 1'
#
loop_
_entity.id
_entity.type
_entity.pdbx_description
1 polymer ?
#
loop_
_entity_poly.entity_id
_entity_poly.type
_entity_poly.pdbx_seq_one_letter_code
_entity_poly.pdbx_strand_id
1 'polypeptide(L)'
;ETLPTVPMCTTLTSPLNGSTDVSITTNLSWTAISDATGYKLTVGTTSGGTDILNAEDVGNILTYDFVSDLPETSEIYVTITPYNAVGDAVSCTEESFSTETLPTVPMCTALTSPLNGSTDVSITTNLSWTAISDATG
;
A
#
# COMPACT_ATOMS: atom_id res chain seq x y z
N GLU A 1 24.37 38.03 0.06
CA GLU A 1 24.09 36.84 -0.78
C GLU A 1 24.08 35.64 0.13
N THR A 2 22.96 34.94 0.23
CA THR A 2 22.88 33.67 0.97
C THR A 2 23.31 32.57 0.02
N LEU A 3 24.29 31.75 0.45
CA LEU A 3 24.71 30.58 -0.31
C LEU A 3 23.52 29.62 -0.45
N PRO A 4 23.36 28.96 -1.61
CA PRO A 4 22.29 28.00 -1.80
C PRO A 4 22.50 26.82 -0.83
N THR A 5 21.42 26.37 -0.21
CA THR A 5 21.40 25.23 0.72
C THR A 5 20.65 24.05 0.10
N VAL A 6 20.82 22.88 0.68
CA VAL A 6 19.96 21.73 0.36
C VAL A 6 18.50 22.04 0.71
N PRO A 7 17.53 21.40 0.04
CA PRO A 7 16.12 21.62 0.32
C PRO A 7 15.71 21.19 1.73
N MET A 8 14.57 21.71 2.19
CA MET A 8 13.89 21.14 3.36
C MET A 8 13.25 19.80 3.01
N CYS A 9 13.02 18.96 4.02
CA CYS A 9 12.26 17.73 3.86
C CYS A 9 10.78 18.03 3.59
N THR A 10 10.12 17.08 2.92
CA THR A 10 8.68 17.11 2.67
C THR A 10 7.95 16.09 3.52
N THR A 11 6.62 16.13 3.50
CA THR A 11 5.73 15.16 4.14
C THR A 11 4.69 14.68 3.16
N LEU A 12 4.22 13.45 3.37
CA LEU A 12 3.11 12.87 2.66
C LEU A 12 1.83 13.70 2.85
N THR A 13 1.10 13.86 1.75
CA THR A 13 -0.27 14.36 1.73
C THR A 13 -1.27 13.22 1.50
N SER A 14 -0.82 12.12 0.89
CA SER A 14 -1.61 10.90 0.72
C SER A 14 -0.68 9.70 0.45
N PRO A 15 -0.86 8.55 1.12
CA PRO A 15 -1.60 8.38 2.38
C PRO A 15 -1.02 9.28 3.48
N LEU A 16 -1.81 9.66 4.49
CA LEU A 16 -1.27 10.44 5.61
C LEU A 16 -0.46 9.54 6.53
N ASN A 17 0.53 10.11 7.22
CA ASN A 17 1.26 9.38 8.25
C ASN A 17 0.31 8.82 9.33
N GLY A 18 0.43 7.53 9.60
CA GLY A 18 -0.41 6.76 10.51
C GLY A 18 -1.78 6.35 9.93
N SER A 19 -2.05 6.57 8.64
CA SER A 19 -3.27 6.08 7.99
C SER A 19 -3.34 4.55 8.05
N THR A 20 -4.55 4.02 8.20
CA THR A 20 -4.85 2.58 8.16
C THR A 20 -5.82 2.26 7.03
N ASP A 21 -5.95 0.98 6.70
CA ASP A 21 -6.85 0.47 5.65
C ASP A 21 -6.65 1.18 4.30
N VAL A 22 -5.39 1.45 3.98
CA VAL A 22 -5.01 2.09 2.73
C VAL A 22 -5.04 1.06 1.60
N SER A 23 -5.69 1.41 0.48
CA SER A 23 -5.71 0.57 -0.72
C SER A 23 -4.31 0.13 -1.13
N ILE A 24 -4.13 -1.14 -1.48
CA ILE A 24 -2.85 -1.64 -2.00
C ILE A 24 -2.47 -1.00 -3.36
N THR A 25 -3.44 -0.40 -4.05
CA THR A 25 -3.25 0.36 -5.29
C THR A 25 -3.10 1.86 -5.05
N THR A 26 -2.85 2.28 -3.81
CA THR A 26 -2.68 3.71 -3.50
C THR A 26 -1.45 4.28 -4.20
N ASN A 27 -1.55 5.56 -4.56
CA ASN A 27 -0.41 6.37 -4.96
C ASN A 27 0.17 7.09 -3.75
N LEU A 28 1.46 7.40 -3.79
CA LEU A 28 2.05 8.38 -2.89
C LEU A 28 1.85 9.79 -3.44
N SER A 29 1.64 10.75 -2.58
CA SER A 29 1.61 12.19 -2.89
C SER A 29 2.20 12.97 -1.74
N TRP A 30 2.93 14.04 -2.02
CA TRP A 30 3.63 14.83 -1.00
C TRP A 30 3.62 16.33 -1.30
N THR A 31 3.95 17.11 -0.27
CA THR A 31 3.99 18.57 -0.38
C THR A 31 5.17 19.03 -1.25
N ALA A 32 4.93 19.98 -2.15
CA ALA A 32 6.01 20.55 -2.96
C ALA A 32 6.97 21.39 -2.13
N ILE A 33 8.28 21.23 -2.36
CA ILE A 33 9.34 22.03 -1.75
C ILE A 33 9.90 22.99 -2.81
N SER A 34 9.85 24.29 -2.53
CA SER A 34 10.09 25.35 -3.52
C SER A 34 11.49 25.38 -4.12
N ASP A 35 12.49 24.91 -3.37
CA ASP A 35 13.90 24.86 -3.76
C ASP A 35 14.37 23.46 -4.15
N ALA A 36 13.45 22.48 -4.23
CA ALA A 36 13.72 21.15 -4.76
C ALA A 36 13.60 21.12 -6.28
N THR A 37 14.54 20.45 -6.94
CA THR A 37 14.50 20.17 -8.39
C THR A 37 14.07 18.73 -8.69
N GLY A 38 13.91 17.90 -7.66
CA GLY A 38 13.40 16.55 -7.76
C GLY A 38 13.30 15.87 -6.40
N TYR A 39 12.84 14.62 -6.40
CA TYR A 39 12.62 13.83 -5.19
C TYR A 39 13.18 12.42 -5.38
N LYS A 40 13.74 11.85 -4.31
CA LYS A 40 14.07 10.44 -4.20
C LYS A 40 13.13 9.75 -3.22
N LEU A 41 12.65 8.57 -3.57
CA LEU A 41 11.75 7.77 -2.73
C LEU A 41 12.46 6.52 -2.20
N THR A 42 12.36 6.33 -0.89
CA THR A 42 12.74 5.09 -0.22
C THR A 42 11.49 4.52 0.42
N VAL A 43 11.14 3.28 0.08
CA VAL A 43 9.93 2.62 0.53
C VAL A 43 10.25 1.17 0.92
N GLY A 44 9.72 0.73 2.06
CA GLY A 44 9.89 -0.64 2.54
C GLY A 44 8.79 -1.10 3.48
N THR A 45 8.82 -2.40 3.79
CA THR A 45 7.87 -3.06 4.72
C THR A 45 8.36 -3.10 6.17
N THR A 46 9.51 -2.50 6.44
CA THR A 46 10.11 -2.34 7.78
C THR A 46 10.70 -0.94 7.89
N SER A 47 10.84 -0.43 9.12
CA SER A 47 11.48 0.88 9.34
C SER A 47 12.92 0.88 8.82
N GLY A 48 13.25 1.87 7.97
CA GLY A 48 14.51 1.94 7.24
C GLY A 48 14.66 0.92 6.09
N GLY A 49 13.60 0.18 5.78
CA GLY A 49 13.56 -0.81 4.71
C GLY A 49 13.57 -0.18 3.31
N THR A 50 14.08 -0.94 2.35
CA THR A 50 14.21 -0.51 0.94
C THR A 50 13.77 -1.61 -0.04
N ASP A 51 12.93 -2.53 0.41
CA ASP A 51 12.48 -3.70 -0.33
C ASP A 51 11.48 -3.37 -1.46
N ILE A 52 10.85 -2.20 -1.40
CA ILE A 52 9.92 -1.72 -2.44
C ILE A 52 10.61 -0.68 -3.34
N LEU A 53 11.19 0.38 -2.76
CA LEU A 53 12.00 1.39 -3.46
C LEU A 53 13.25 1.72 -2.65
N ASN A 54 14.38 1.91 -3.33
CA ASN A 54 15.66 2.21 -2.68
C ASN A 54 16.27 3.51 -3.25
N ALA A 55 15.91 4.64 -2.63
CA ALA A 55 16.35 5.97 -3.06
C ALA A 55 16.12 6.23 -4.57
N GLU A 56 14.99 5.75 -5.09
CA GLU A 56 14.62 5.86 -6.50
C GLU A 56 14.39 7.33 -6.86
N ASP A 57 15.11 7.85 -7.86
CA ASP A 57 14.95 9.22 -8.33
C ASP A 57 13.73 9.32 -9.27
N VAL A 58 12.71 10.02 -8.80
CA VAL A 58 11.45 10.20 -9.54
C VAL A 58 11.36 11.56 -10.23
N GLY A 59 12.41 12.37 -10.16
CA GLY A 59 12.45 13.72 -10.71
C GLY A 59 11.48 14.68 -10.02
N ASN A 60 11.07 15.74 -10.72
CA ASN A 60 10.20 16.80 -10.19
C ASN A 60 8.71 16.46 -10.37
N ILE A 61 8.28 15.35 -9.78
CA ILE A 61 6.88 14.98 -9.64
C ILE A 61 6.42 15.13 -8.19
N LEU A 62 5.12 15.13 -7.96
CA LEU A 62 4.52 15.22 -6.62
C LEU A 62 3.61 14.03 -6.28
N THR A 63 3.52 13.08 -7.22
CA THR A 63 2.69 11.89 -7.11
C THR A 63 3.45 10.72 -7.70
N TYR A 64 3.47 9.57 -7.02
CA TYR A 64 4.11 8.36 -7.50
C TYR A 64 3.11 7.20 -7.50
N ASP A 65 2.98 6.56 -8.66
CA ASP A 65 2.18 5.36 -8.89
C ASP A 65 3.12 4.15 -8.91
N PHE A 66 2.82 3.13 -8.09
CA PHE A 66 3.67 1.96 -7.97
C PHE A 66 3.51 1.04 -9.18
N VAL A 67 4.62 0.44 -9.64
CA VAL A 67 4.58 -0.53 -10.75
C VAL A 67 3.84 -1.81 -10.37
N SER A 68 3.78 -2.13 -9.08
CA SER A 68 3.08 -3.29 -8.54
C SER A 68 2.37 -2.88 -7.26
N ASP A 69 1.23 -3.51 -7.02
CA ASP A 69 0.44 -3.28 -5.81
C ASP A 69 1.29 -3.51 -4.56
N LEU A 70 1.03 -2.69 -3.53
CA LEU A 70 1.65 -2.83 -2.22
C LEU A 70 1.21 -4.15 -1.55
N PRO A 71 2.03 -4.73 -0.66
CA PRO A 71 1.61 -5.91 0.08
C PRO A 71 0.41 -5.58 0.98
N GLU A 72 -0.58 -6.46 1.03
CA GLU A 72 -1.74 -6.34 1.91
C GLU A 72 -1.36 -6.56 3.38
N THR A 73 -2.20 -6.07 4.32
CA THR A 73 -1.97 -6.24 5.78
C THR A 73 -0.56 -5.87 6.26
N SER A 74 0.07 -4.92 5.59
CA SER A 74 1.48 -4.58 5.79
C SER A 74 1.62 -3.12 6.19
N GLU A 75 2.56 -2.85 7.10
CA GLU A 75 2.98 -1.49 7.38
C GLU A 75 4.03 -1.08 6.34
N ILE A 76 3.77 0.04 5.67
CA ILE A 76 4.62 0.61 4.63
C ILE A 76 5.30 1.83 5.20
N TYR A 77 6.63 1.84 5.12
CA TYR A 77 7.49 2.92 5.58
C TYR A 77 7.99 3.70 4.36
N VAL A 78 7.87 5.02 4.41
CA VAL A 78 8.19 5.93 3.30
C VAL A 78 9.10 7.04 3.80
N THR A 79 10.21 7.25 3.11
CA THR A 79 11.04 8.45 3.25
C THR A 79 11.13 9.15 1.90
N ILE A 80 10.77 10.43 1.88
CA ILE A 80 10.85 11.29 0.69
C ILE A 80 12.00 12.25 0.90
N THR A 81 12.98 12.20 0.00
CA THR A 81 14.19 13.04 0.06
C THR A 81 14.20 14.00 -1.13
N PRO A 82 13.73 15.26 -0.95
CA PRO A 82 13.88 16.29 -1.96
C PRO A 82 15.36 16.61 -2.21
N TYR A 83 15.73 16.94 -3.44
CA TYR A 83 17.10 17.31 -3.77
C TYR A 83 17.16 18.52 -4.71
N ASN A 84 18.31 19.20 -4.72
CA ASN A 84 18.64 20.23 -5.70
C ASN A 84 20.12 20.15 -6.12
N ALA A 85 20.60 21.15 -6.87
CA ALA A 85 21.98 21.19 -7.33
C ALA A 85 23.03 21.30 -6.19
N VAL A 86 22.62 21.68 -4.98
CA VAL A 86 23.47 21.70 -3.77
C VAL A 86 23.60 20.30 -3.18
N GLY A 87 22.52 19.53 -3.20
CA GLY A 87 22.50 18.15 -2.71
C GLY A 87 21.11 17.69 -2.25
N ASP A 88 21.11 16.56 -1.55
CA ASP A 88 19.92 15.93 -0.97
C ASP A 88 19.55 16.59 0.36
N ALA A 89 18.24 16.69 0.64
CA ALA A 89 17.75 17.03 1.97
C ALA A 89 18.26 16.03 3.00
N VAL A 90 18.54 16.51 4.21
CA VAL A 90 19.10 15.69 5.30
C VAL A 90 18.10 15.55 6.44
N SER A 91 18.16 14.40 7.13
CA SER A 91 17.34 14.13 8.32
C SER A 91 15.82 14.19 8.06
N CYS A 92 15.38 13.73 6.89
CA CYS A 92 13.95 13.59 6.60
C CYS A 92 13.34 12.51 7.48
N THR A 93 12.14 12.80 8.00
CA THR A 93 11.41 11.90 8.88
C THR A 93 10.76 10.81 8.05
N GLU A 94 10.88 9.56 8.52
CA GLU A 94 10.16 8.43 7.95
C GLU A 94 8.69 8.50 8.38
N GLU A 95 7.79 8.34 7.43
CA GLU A 95 6.34 8.26 7.66
C GLU A 95 5.86 6.83 7.35
N SER A 96 4.79 6.37 8.01
CA SER A 96 4.23 5.04 7.76
C SER A 96 2.72 5.05 7.59
N PHE A 97 2.19 4.01 6.94
CA PHE A 97 0.75 3.72 6.87
C PHE A 97 0.54 2.20 6.75
N SER A 98 -0.64 1.70 7.11
CA SER A 98 -0.99 0.28 6.94
C SER A 98 -1.95 0.05 5.78
N THR A 99 -1.68 -1.00 5.00
CA THR A 99 -2.52 -1.41 3.88
C THR A 99 -3.73 -2.21 4.33
N GLU A 100 -4.79 -2.19 3.51
CA GLU A 100 -6.01 -2.95 3.74
C GLU A 100 -5.78 -4.47 3.73
N THR A 101 -6.74 -5.19 4.28
CA THR A 101 -6.85 -6.65 4.12
C THR A 101 -7.79 -6.92 2.95
N LEU A 102 -7.34 -7.63 1.91
CA LEU A 102 -8.26 -8.02 0.86
C LEU A 102 -9.18 -9.15 1.35
N PRO A 103 -10.47 -9.11 1.02
CA PRO A 103 -11.36 -10.22 1.31
C PRO A 103 -10.85 -11.44 0.55
N THR A 104 -10.46 -12.48 1.28
CA THR A 104 -10.22 -13.79 0.65
C THR A 104 -11.55 -14.26 0.07
N VAL A 105 -11.58 -14.54 -1.23
CA VAL A 105 -12.76 -15.16 -1.84
C VAL A 105 -13.00 -16.45 -1.06
N PRO A 106 -14.13 -16.64 -0.37
CA PRO A 106 -14.38 -17.86 0.36
C PRO A 106 -14.24 -19.00 -0.63
N MET A 107 -13.43 -20.00 -0.30
CA MET A 107 -13.39 -21.22 -1.09
C MET A 107 -14.84 -21.67 -1.28
N CYS A 108 -15.31 -21.77 -2.54
CA CYS A 108 -16.66 -22.21 -2.80
C CYS A 108 -16.91 -23.46 -1.95
N THR A 109 -17.98 -23.43 -1.16
CA THR A 109 -18.42 -24.58 -0.37
C THR A 109 -18.37 -25.78 -1.30
N ALA A 110 -17.46 -26.72 -1.04
CA ALA A 110 -17.45 -27.96 -1.79
C ALA A 110 -18.85 -28.55 -1.58
N LEU A 111 -19.58 -28.72 -2.68
CA LEU A 111 -20.94 -29.25 -2.67
C LEU A 111 -20.83 -30.70 -2.19
N THR A 112 -20.95 -30.92 -0.89
CA THR A 112 -20.78 -32.26 -0.30
C THR A 112 -21.96 -33.17 -0.64
N SER A 113 -23.12 -32.61 -1.03
CA SER A 113 -24.25 -33.39 -1.54
C SER A 113 -25.34 -32.52 -2.21
N PRO A 114 -25.96 -32.98 -3.32
CA PRO A 114 -25.60 -34.18 -4.05
C PRO A 114 -24.32 -34.00 -4.87
N LEU A 115 -23.52 -35.06 -4.97
CA LEU A 115 -22.36 -35.13 -5.86
C LEU A 115 -22.80 -34.86 -7.31
N ASN A 116 -21.96 -34.21 -8.12
CA ASN A 116 -22.22 -34.03 -9.55
C ASN A 116 -22.45 -35.41 -10.21
N GLY A 117 -23.70 -35.71 -10.61
CA GLY A 117 -24.09 -36.99 -11.20
C GLY A 117 -24.98 -37.91 -10.35
N SER A 118 -25.52 -37.47 -9.20
CA SER A 118 -26.53 -38.25 -8.48
C SER A 118 -27.88 -38.25 -9.21
N THR A 119 -28.24 -39.39 -9.81
CA THR A 119 -29.61 -39.70 -10.23
C THR A 119 -30.26 -40.54 -9.14
N ASP A 120 -31.06 -39.90 -8.28
CA ASP A 120 -32.16 -40.42 -7.42
C ASP A 120 -32.25 -39.60 -6.11
N VAL A 121 -32.44 -38.28 -6.22
CA VAL A 121 -32.55 -37.36 -5.07
C VAL A 121 -34.01 -37.23 -4.65
N SER A 122 -34.33 -37.71 -3.44
CA SER A 122 -35.67 -37.65 -2.86
C SER A 122 -36.11 -36.22 -2.55
N ILE A 123 -37.37 -35.88 -2.85
CA ILE A 123 -37.99 -34.55 -2.66
C ILE A 123 -38.09 -34.08 -1.19
N THR A 124 -37.69 -34.91 -0.22
CA THR A 124 -37.70 -34.57 1.22
C THR A 124 -36.29 -34.33 1.78
N THR A 125 -35.29 -34.15 0.92
CA THR A 125 -33.91 -33.98 1.38
C THR A 125 -33.72 -32.56 1.92
N ASN A 126 -33.53 -32.45 3.23
CA ASN A 126 -33.13 -31.21 3.87
C ASN A 126 -31.68 -30.88 3.44
N LEU A 127 -31.51 -29.76 2.75
CA LEU A 127 -30.19 -29.25 2.41
C LEU A 127 -29.50 -28.77 3.70
N SER A 128 -28.45 -29.48 4.11
CA SER A 128 -27.59 -29.09 5.22
C SER A 128 -26.36 -28.38 4.69
N TRP A 129 -26.18 -27.12 5.11
CA TRP A 129 -24.98 -26.32 4.87
C TRP A 129 -24.21 -26.22 6.19
N THR A 130 -22.88 -26.33 6.15
CA THR A 130 -22.06 -25.88 7.27
C THR A 130 -22.01 -24.36 7.22
N ALA A 131 -22.54 -23.69 8.25
CA ALA A 131 -22.42 -22.24 8.38
C ALA A 131 -20.93 -21.86 8.49
N ILE A 132 -20.47 -21.00 7.58
CA ILE A 132 -19.18 -20.31 7.72
C ILE A 132 -19.42 -19.00 8.48
N SER A 133 -18.49 -18.66 9.37
CA SER A 133 -18.59 -17.55 10.33
C SER A 133 -18.55 -16.15 9.73
N ASP A 134 -18.34 -16.01 8.41
CA ASP A 134 -18.15 -14.71 7.74
C ASP A 134 -19.22 -14.36 6.70
N ALA A 135 -20.43 -14.90 6.82
CA ALA A 135 -21.57 -14.46 6.01
C ALA A 135 -22.32 -13.31 6.71
N THR A 136 -21.94 -12.06 6.44
CA THR A 136 -22.80 -10.90 6.70
C THR A 136 -23.76 -10.74 5.52
N GLY A 137 -25.06 -10.91 5.79
CA GLY A 137 -26.14 -10.96 4.78
C GLY A 137 -26.69 -9.61 4.32
#